data_AF-A0A2G1ZVG7-F1
#
_entry.id   AF-A0A2G1ZVG7-F1
#
_cell.length_a   1.000
_cell.length_b   1.000
_cell.length_c   1.000
_cell.angle_alpha   90.00
_cell.angle_beta   90.00
_cell.angle_gamma   90.00
#
_symmetry.space_group_name_H-M   'P 1'
#
loop_
_entity.id
_entity.type
_entity.pdbx_description
1 polymer ?
#
loop_
_entity_poly.entity_id
_entity_poly.type
_entity_poly.pdbx_seq_one_letter_code
_entity_poly.pdbx_strand_id
1 'polypeptide(L)'
;MADLEPAAVDPTPPPPPTARTVDQFDTTTAEDRAEALSASQDVGERALGSTIASLGSPTDPGIWLKTPLVGEVIQGRVQYPDNGKSINIELRPSGGVVGAGSQISLAAMRLLEAPLTGLPELLVFAN
;
A
#
# COMPACT_ATOMS: atom_id res chain seq x y z
N MET A 1 -35.26 27.92 0.93
CA MET A 1 -34.31 29.06 0.96
C MET A 1 -33.19 28.67 1.89
N ALA A 2 -31.96 28.68 1.35
CA ALA A 2 -30.67 28.41 1.99
C ALA A 2 -30.40 26.97 2.49
N ASP A 3 -30.14 26.11 1.50
CA ASP A 3 -29.26 24.95 1.63
C ASP A 3 -27.82 25.46 1.83
N LEU A 4 -27.21 25.12 2.97
CA LEU A 4 -25.79 25.33 3.26
C LEU A 4 -25.29 24.09 3.99
N GLU A 5 -25.19 22.97 3.27
CA GLU A 5 -24.38 21.83 3.73
C GLU A 5 -22.89 22.14 3.50
N PRO A 6 -22.05 22.05 4.55
CA PRO A 6 -20.64 22.36 4.46
C PRO A 6 -19.85 21.29 3.68
N ALA A 7 -19.09 21.76 2.69
CA ALA A 7 -17.87 21.18 2.13
C ALA A 7 -17.67 19.66 2.28
N ALA A 8 -17.98 18.94 1.21
CA ALA A 8 -17.56 17.57 0.95
C ALA A 8 -16.04 17.42 1.13
N VAL A 9 -15.64 16.76 2.21
CA VAL A 9 -14.47 15.88 2.18
C VAL A 9 -14.89 14.70 1.31
N ASP A 10 -14.34 14.58 0.10
CA ASP A 10 -14.64 13.49 -0.83
C ASP A 10 -13.94 12.22 -0.30
N PRO A 11 -14.64 11.24 0.31
CA PRO A 11 -14.04 9.94 0.53
C PRO A 11 -13.92 9.26 -0.83
N THR A 12 -12.72 8.78 -1.19
CA THR A 12 -12.54 7.92 -2.37
C THR A 12 -13.66 6.87 -2.38
N PRO A 13 -14.53 6.85 -3.42
CA PRO A 13 -15.70 6.00 -3.40
C PRO A 13 -15.29 4.54 -3.31
N PRO A 14 -15.94 3.73 -2.46
CA PRO A 14 -15.67 2.30 -2.39
C PRO A 14 -15.94 1.65 -3.75
N PRO A 15 -15.18 0.59 -4.11
CA PRO A 15 -15.38 -0.08 -5.38
C PRO A 15 -16.82 -0.61 -5.49
N PRO A 16 -17.43 -0.57 -6.68
CA PRO A 16 -18.79 -1.05 -6.86
C PRO A 16 -18.87 -2.55 -6.50
N PRO A 17 -19.97 -3.03 -5.88
CA PRO A 17 -20.12 -4.43 -5.47
C PRO A 17 -20.13 -5.41 -6.66
N THR A 18 -20.17 -4.90 -7.89
CA THR A 18 -20.04 -5.65 -9.15
C THR A 18 -18.62 -5.68 -9.71
N ALA A 19 -17.63 -5.12 -9.00
CA ALA A 19 -16.24 -5.18 -9.39
C ALA A 19 -15.80 -6.64 -9.50
N ARG A 20 -15.44 -7.06 -10.72
CA ARG A 20 -14.97 -8.43 -11.01
C ARG A 20 -13.54 -8.47 -11.55
N THR A 21 -12.91 -7.32 -11.68
CA THR A 21 -11.57 -7.16 -12.23
C THR A 21 -10.71 -6.35 -11.28
N VAL A 22 -9.42 -6.64 -11.25
CA VAL A 22 -8.42 -5.98 -10.40
C VAL A 22 -8.44 -4.45 -10.60
N ASP A 23 -8.65 -3.99 -11.82
CA ASP A 23 -8.79 -2.58 -12.20
C ASP A 23 -10.01 -1.90 -11.56
N GLN A 24 -11.13 -2.62 -11.35
CA GLN A 24 -12.32 -2.07 -10.70
C GLN A 24 -12.19 -1.96 -9.17
N PHE A 25 -11.26 -2.71 -8.57
CA PHE A 25 -10.91 -2.58 -7.16
C PHE A 25 -9.77 -1.58 -6.92
N ASP A 26 -9.07 -1.16 -7.97
CA ASP A 26 -8.02 -0.15 -7.90
C ASP A 26 -8.66 1.25 -7.90
N THR A 27 -9.30 1.62 -6.80
CA THR A 27 -9.84 2.98 -6.60
C THR A 27 -8.74 4.01 -6.27
N THR A 28 -7.47 3.60 -6.36
CA THR A 28 -6.31 4.46 -6.10
C THR A 28 -6.12 5.40 -7.27
N THR A 29 -6.11 6.70 -6.99
CA THR A 29 -6.00 7.74 -8.00
C THR A 29 -4.64 7.67 -8.69
N ALA A 30 -4.59 8.06 -9.96
CA ALA A 30 -3.32 8.14 -10.71
C ALA A 30 -2.30 9.08 -10.05
N GLU A 31 -2.75 10.06 -9.28
CA GLU A 31 -1.93 11.00 -8.51
C GLU A 31 -1.19 10.29 -7.37
N ASP A 32 -1.90 9.57 -6.50
CA ASP A 32 -1.31 8.75 -5.41
C ASP A 32 -0.30 7.73 -5.95
N ARG A 33 -0.62 7.13 -7.10
CA ARG A 33 0.28 6.25 -7.82
C ARG A 33 1.56 6.95 -8.28
N ALA A 34 1.43 8.16 -8.82
CA ALA A 34 2.58 8.96 -9.26
C ALA A 34 3.42 9.42 -8.07
N GLU A 35 2.81 9.78 -6.95
CA GLU A 35 3.51 10.17 -5.72
C GLU A 35 4.33 9.00 -5.15
N ALA A 36 3.74 7.80 -5.08
CA ALA A 36 4.44 6.61 -4.60
C ALA A 36 5.63 6.19 -5.49
N LEU A 37 5.59 6.52 -6.79
CA LEU A 37 6.70 6.31 -7.73
C LEU A 37 7.73 7.46 -7.69
N SER A 38 7.27 8.69 -7.47
CA SER A 38 8.09 9.90 -7.56
C SER A 38 8.90 10.18 -6.29
N ALA A 39 8.42 9.74 -5.12
CA ALA A 39 9.13 9.84 -3.83
C ALA A 39 10.33 8.88 -3.70
N SER A 40 10.98 8.58 -4.83
CA SER A 40 12.12 7.67 -4.90
C SER A 40 13.33 8.26 -4.17
N GLN A 41 13.79 7.51 -3.17
CA GLN A 41 15.09 7.62 -2.49
C GLN A 41 15.18 8.71 -1.40
N ASP A 42 14.41 8.56 -0.32
CA ASP A 42 14.70 9.26 0.92
C ASP A 42 16.10 8.84 1.42
N VAL A 43 17.05 9.77 1.38
CA VAL A 43 18.43 9.60 1.89
C VAL A 43 18.35 9.48 3.41
N GLY A 44 18.08 8.27 3.92
CA GLY A 44 17.83 8.01 5.35
C GLY A 44 17.11 6.71 5.65
N GLU A 45 16.58 6.04 4.62
CA GLU A 45 15.83 4.80 4.77
C GLU A 45 16.61 3.66 5.46
N ARG A 46 16.02 3.11 6.51
CA ARG A 46 16.55 1.98 7.27
C ARG A 46 15.89 0.69 6.84
N ALA A 47 16.68 -0.23 6.28
CA ALA A 47 16.22 -1.58 5.99
C ALA A 47 15.75 -2.27 7.28
N LEU A 48 14.45 -2.57 7.35
CA LEU A 48 13.86 -3.35 8.43
C LEU A 48 14.12 -4.84 8.22
N GLY A 49 14.11 -5.28 6.95
CA GLY A 49 14.32 -6.67 6.55
C GLY A 49 13.42 -7.07 5.39
N SER A 50 13.41 -8.36 5.07
CA SER A 50 12.43 -8.94 4.14
C SER A 50 11.20 -9.46 4.90
N THR A 51 10.04 -9.33 4.29
CA THR A 51 8.79 -9.93 4.76
C THR A 51 8.06 -10.55 3.58
N ILE A 52 7.39 -11.67 3.83
CA ILE A 52 6.39 -12.17 2.89
C ILE A 52 5.16 -11.27 2.99
N ALA A 53 4.73 -10.69 1.88
CA ALA A 53 3.54 -9.87 1.82
C ALA A 53 2.42 -10.62 1.09
N SER A 54 1.24 -10.69 1.72
CA SER A 54 0.01 -11.19 1.12
C SER A 54 -0.89 -10.03 0.72
N LEU A 55 -1.78 -10.26 -0.24
CA LEU A 55 -2.78 -9.28 -0.63
C LEU A 55 -3.70 -8.99 0.57
N GLY A 56 -3.72 -7.74 1.01
CA GLY A 56 -4.63 -7.23 2.03
C GLY A 56 -6.04 -7.01 1.48
N SER A 57 -6.91 -6.35 2.27
CA SER A 57 -8.26 -6.03 1.83
C SER A 57 -8.25 -5.17 0.55
N PRO A 58 -8.79 -5.66 -0.58
CA PRO A 58 -8.83 -4.89 -1.83
C PRO A 58 -9.85 -3.74 -1.80
N THR A 59 -10.60 -3.63 -0.70
CA THR A 59 -11.57 -2.56 -0.45
C THR A 59 -10.95 -1.35 0.25
N ASP A 60 -9.71 -1.46 0.73
CA ASP A 60 -9.01 -0.35 1.40
C ASP A 60 -8.27 0.46 0.32
N PRO A 61 -8.70 1.69 0.01
CA PRO A 61 -8.03 2.52 -0.99
C PRO A 61 -6.65 2.97 -0.50
N GLY A 62 -5.76 3.28 -1.46
CA GLY A 62 -4.43 3.84 -1.20
C GLY A 62 -3.31 2.81 -1.11
N ILE A 63 -2.11 3.30 -0.81
CA ILE A 63 -0.85 2.56 -0.84
C ILE A 63 -0.35 2.36 0.59
N TRP A 64 -0.55 1.16 1.15
CA TRP A 64 -0.15 0.80 2.52
C TRP A 64 0.37 -0.64 2.63
N LEU A 65 1.24 -0.87 3.62
CA LEU A 65 1.77 -2.18 4.00
C LEU A 65 1.58 -2.37 5.50
N LYS A 66 0.71 -3.30 5.90
CA LYS A 66 0.60 -3.76 7.28
C LYS A 66 1.67 -4.79 7.59
N THR A 67 2.62 -4.45 8.47
CA THR A 67 3.73 -5.34 8.82
C THR A 67 3.94 -5.37 10.34
N PRO A 68 4.34 -6.52 10.94
CA PRO A 68 4.76 -6.57 12.34
C PRO A 68 6.15 -5.96 12.58
N LEU A 69 6.86 -5.55 11.52
CA LEU A 69 8.18 -4.94 11.61
C LEU A 69 8.14 -3.50 12.15
N VAL A 70 6.98 -2.84 12.09
CA VAL A 70 6.77 -1.50 12.63
C VAL A 70 5.79 -1.55 13.81
N GLY A 71 6.01 -0.68 14.79
CA GLY A 71 5.11 -0.53 15.96
C GLY A 71 4.09 0.59 15.79
N GLU A 72 4.30 1.49 14.83
CA GLU A 72 3.52 2.72 14.63
C GLU A 72 3.31 2.95 13.12
N VAL A 73 2.31 3.77 12.77
CA VAL A 73 2.04 4.13 11.37
C VAL A 73 3.10 5.14 10.93
N ILE A 74 3.99 4.72 10.04
CA ILE A 74 5.08 5.55 9.52
C ILE A 74 5.15 5.42 8.00
N GLN A 75 5.74 6.41 7.34
CA GLN A 75 6.06 6.29 5.93
C GLN A 75 7.29 5.38 5.76
N GLY A 76 7.29 4.58 4.71
CA GLY A 76 8.43 3.75 4.36
C GLY A 76 8.45 3.42 2.89
N ARG A 77 9.35 2.53 2.55
CA ARG A 77 9.55 2.06 1.18
C ARG A 77 9.51 0.55 1.17
N VAL A 78 8.92 0.01 0.13
CA VAL A 78 8.97 -1.43 -0.15
C VAL A 78 9.63 -1.66 -1.48
N GLN A 79 10.50 -2.66 -1.54
CA GLN A 79 11.12 -3.11 -2.77
C GLN A 79 10.76 -4.57 -3.01
N TYR A 80 10.37 -4.86 -4.25
CA TYR A 80 10.20 -6.22 -4.72
C TYR A 80 11.51 -6.68 -5.37
N PRO A 81 12.32 -7.54 -4.71
CA PRO A 81 13.62 -7.97 -5.21
C PRO A 81 13.55 -8.73 -6.54
N ASP A 82 12.44 -9.39 -6.83
CA ASP A 82 12.24 -10.21 -8.05
C ASP A 82 12.28 -9.35 -9.33
N ASN A 83 11.62 -8.18 -9.30
CA ASN A 83 11.57 -7.23 -10.41
C ASN A 83 12.46 -5.98 -10.18
N GLY A 84 13.07 -5.85 -8.99
CA GLY A 84 13.84 -4.68 -8.56
C GLY A 84 13.03 -3.40 -8.34
N LYS A 85 11.69 -3.46 -8.46
CA LYS A 85 10.81 -2.29 -8.32
C LYS A 85 10.67 -1.89 -6.87
N SER A 86 10.62 -0.59 -6.61
CA SER A 86 10.33 -0.07 -5.28
C SER A 86 9.35 1.08 -5.35
N ILE A 87 8.51 1.18 -4.33
CA ILE A 87 7.57 2.28 -4.15
C ILE A 87 7.56 2.74 -2.70
N ASN A 88 7.22 4.00 -2.50
CA ASN A 88 6.91 4.52 -1.18
C ASN A 88 5.50 4.10 -0.77
N ILE A 89 5.35 3.80 0.51
CA ILE A 89 4.15 3.20 1.06
C ILE A 89 3.99 3.56 2.53
N GLU A 90 2.74 3.62 2.99
CA GLU A 90 2.48 3.76 4.41
C GLU A 90 2.66 2.43 5.14
N LEU A 91 3.67 2.33 6.00
CA LEU A 91 3.88 1.18 6.89
C LEU A 91 2.93 1.29 8.07
N ARG A 92 2.04 0.31 8.21
CA ARG A 92 1.09 0.19 9.32
C ARG A 92 1.50 -0.97 10.22
N PRO A 93 1.40 -0.84 11.56
CA PRO A 93 1.67 -1.96 12.46
C PRO A 93 0.57 -3.00 12.29
N SER A 94 0.95 -4.25 12.00
CA SER A 94 -0.03 -5.34 11.92
C SER A 94 -0.52 -5.79 13.30
N GLY A 95 0.24 -5.50 14.37
CA GLY A 95 0.01 -6.04 15.71
C GLY A 95 0.21 -7.56 15.82
N GLY A 96 0.61 -8.21 14.72
CA GLY A 96 0.90 -9.64 14.67
C GLY A 96 2.28 -9.99 15.23
N VAL A 97 2.54 -11.28 15.41
CA VAL A 97 3.87 -11.77 15.76
C VAL A 97 4.85 -11.53 14.60
N VAL A 98 6.12 -11.28 14.92
CA VAL A 98 7.19 -11.22 13.91
C VAL A 98 7.21 -12.54 13.15
N GLY A 99 7.04 -12.48 11.82
CA GLY A 99 6.94 -13.67 10.96
C GLY A 99 5.51 -14.10 10.60
N ALA A 100 4.45 -13.43 11.09
CA ALA A 100 3.07 -13.69 10.68
C ALA A 100 2.75 -13.33 9.21
N GLY A 101 3.73 -12.82 8.47
CA GLY A 101 3.53 -12.19 7.17
C GLY A 101 3.07 -10.75 7.29
N SER A 102 3.15 -10.02 6.18
CA SER A 102 2.68 -8.65 6.03
C SER A 102 1.51 -8.63 5.05
N GLN A 103 0.64 -7.63 5.12
CA GLN A 103 -0.44 -7.43 4.17
C GLN A 103 -0.17 -6.16 3.37
N ILE A 104 -0.28 -6.22 2.06
CA ILE A 104 -0.04 -5.09 1.16
C ILE A 104 -1.31 -4.74 0.38
N SER A 105 -1.54 -3.46 0.14
CA SER A 105 -2.67 -3.01 -0.70
C SER A 105 -2.58 -3.53 -2.12
N LEU A 106 -3.74 -3.69 -2.75
CA LEU A 106 -3.83 -4.05 -4.17
C LEU A 106 -3.08 -3.05 -5.07
N ALA A 107 -3.25 -1.76 -4.83
CA ALA A 107 -2.60 -0.69 -5.60
C ALA A 107 -1.07 -0.74 -5.48
N ALA A 108 -0.57 -1.00 -4.28
CA ALA A 108 0.85 -1.17 -4.02
C ALA A 108 1.43 -2.40 -4.75
N MET A 109 0.73 -3.53 -4.75
CA MET A 109 1.16 -4.71 -5.52
C MET A 109 1.14 -4.46 -7.03
N ARG A 110 0.14 -3.71 -7.54
CA ARG A 110 0.07 -3.31 -8.94
C ARG A 110 1.25 -2.45 -9.35
N LEU A 111 1.61 -1.49 -8.51
CA LEU A 111 2.75 -0.61 -8.70
C LEU A 111 4.10 -1.34 -8.71
N LEU A 112 4.29 -2.28 -7.79
CA LEU A 112 5.46 -3.14 -7.72
C LEU A 112 5.49 -4.21 -8.82
N GLU A 113 4.39 -4.36 -9.57
CA GLU A 113 4.15 -5.44 -10.50
C GLU A 113 4.33 -6.84 -9.86
N ALA A 114 3.97 -6.93 -8.58
CA ALA A 114 4.05 -8.16 -7.80
C ALA A 114 2.82 -9.07 -8.04
N PRO A 115 2.97 -10.40 -7.94
CA PRO A 115 1.87 -11.34 -8.16
C PRO A 115 0.82 -11.28 -7.04
N LEU A 116 -0.42 -10.89 -7.39
CA LEU A 116 -1.55 -10.75 -6.45
C LEU A 116 -2.02 -12.07 -5.81
N THR A 117 -1.78 -13.18 -6.50
CA THR A 117 -2.07 -14.54 -6.02
C THR A 117 -0.87 -15.21 -5.36
N GLY A 118 0.30 -14.55 -5.42
CA GLY A 118 1.53 -15.03 -4.82
C GLY A 118 1.71 -14.52 -3.40
N LEU A 119 2.75 -15.03 -2.76
CA LEU A 119 3.28 -14.53 -1.51
C LEU A 119 4.66 -13.91 -1.78
N PRO A 120 4.72 -12.76 -2.48
CA PRO A 120 5.99 -12.12 -2.79
C PRO A 120 6.75 -11.76 -1.53
N GLU A 121 8.05 -12.06 -1.55
CA GLU A 121 8.97 -11.51 -0.56
C GLU A 121 9.24 -10.04 -0.92
N LEU A 122 8.95 -9.13 0.01
CA LEU A 122 9.21 -7.69 -0.11
C LEU A 122 10.28 -7.28 0.89
N LEU A 123 11.23 -6.47 0.44
CA LEU A 123 12.17 -5.77 1.29
C LEU A 123 11.51 -4.51 1.82
N VAL A 124 11.48 -4.33 3.13
CA VAL A 124 10.85 -3.20 3.80
C VAL A 124 11.92 -2.26 4.35
N PHE A 125 11.72 -0.98 4.11
CA PHE A 125 12.57 0.10 4.59
C PHE A 125 11.70 1.13 5.31
N ALA A 126 12.14 1.62 6.46
CA ALA A 126 11.48 2.70 7.20
C ALA A 126 12.22 4.02 6.97
N ASN A 127 11.49 5.12 6.77
CA ASN A 127 12.04 6.46 6.62
C ASN A 127 12.06 7.22 7.95
#